data_AF-A0A969A3F5-F1
#
_entry.id   AF-A0A969A3F5-F1
#
_cell.length_a   1.000
_cell.length_b   1.000
_cell.length_c   1.000
_cell.angle_alpha   90.00
_cell.angle_beta   90.00
_cell.angle_gamma   90.00
#
_symmetry.space_group_name_H-M   'P 1'
#
loop_
_entity.id
_entity.type
_entity.pdbx_description
1 polymer ?
#
loop_
_entity_poly.entity_id
_entity_poly.type
_entity_poly.pdbx_seq_one_letter_code
_entity_poly.pdbx_strand_id
1 'polypeptide(L)' 'MTVYQFHDEYSLAEVTDKLGKQALQLGLIPSFTVRFFPDNREYFISHDNKSEALTPEEAYLYFKKLVEQANN' A
#
# COMPACT_ATOMS: atom_id res chain seq x y z
N MET A 1 7.51 6.00 -23.86
CA MET A 1 8.31 6.60 -22.77
C MET A 1 7.56 6.33 -21.46
N THR A 2 7.90 5.23 -20.80
CA THR A 2 7.30 4.83 -19.51
C THR A 2 7.90 5.70 -18.42
N VAL A 3 7.16 6.73 -18.01
CA VAL A 3 7.56 7.65 -16.95
C VAL A 3 7.45 6.88 -15.63
N TYR A 4 8.54 6.23 -15.22
CA TYR A 4 8.65 5.68 -13.86
C TYR A 4 8.66 6.87 -12.89
N GLN A 5 7.50 7.13 -12.30
CA GLN A 5 7.22 8.32 -11.48
C GLN A 5 7.60 8.12 -10.00
N PHE A 6 8.61 7.30 -9.74
CA PHE A 6 9.08 7.01 -8.39
C PHE A 6 10.61 7.12 -8.38
N HIS A 7 11.12 8.35 -8.25
CA HIS A 7 12.56 8.60 -8.12
C HIS A 7 13.04 8.61 -6.66
N ASP A 8 12.13 8.49 -5.69
CA ASP A 8 12.44 8.48 -4.27
C ASP A 8 11.56 7.45 -3.56
N GLU A 9 12.16 6.60 -2.73
CA GLU A 9 11.47 5.68 -1.81
C GLU A 9 10.42 6.40 -0.94
N TYR A 10 10.66 7.69 -0.68
CA TYR A 10 9.71 8.59 0.00
C TYR A 10 8.41 8.81 -0.79
N SER A 11 8.49 8.97 -2.12
CA SER A 11 7.33 9.15 -2.98
C SER A 11 6.51 7.86 -3.09
N LEU A 12 7.18 6.71 -3.13
CA LEU A 12 6.50 5.42 -3.15
C LEU A 12 5.67 5.23 -1.87
N ALA A 13 6.28 5.44 -0.70
CA ALA A 13 5.57 5.31 0.56
C ALA A 13 4.38 6.28 0.69
N GLU A 14 4.47 7.50 0.16
CA GLU A 14 3.36 8.45 0.15
C GLU A 14 2.21 7.98 -0.76
N VAL A 15 2.54 7.42 -1.93
CA VAL A 15 1.52 6.87 -2.84
C VAL A 15 0.90 5.60 -2.25
N THR A 16 1.68 4.75 -1.60
CA THR A 16 1.19 3.56 -0.86
C THR A 16 0.20 3.96 0.23
N ASP A 17 0.48 5.00 1.01
CA ASP A 17 -0.42 5.50 2.05
C ASP A 17 -1.75 6.01 1.45
N LYS A 18 -1.69 6.76 0.33
CA LYS A 18 -2.89 7.22 -0.38
C LYS A 18 -3.73 6.06 -0.90
N LEU A 19 -3.10 5.06 -1.51
CA LEU A 19 -3.79 3.87 -2.01
C LEU A 19 -4.37 3.02 -0.88
N GLY A 20 -3.65 2.85 0.24
CA GLY A 20 -4.14 2.14 1.42
C GLY A 20 -5.37 2.82 2.03
N LYS A 21 -5.33 4.16 2.16
CA LYS A 21 -6.50 4.96 2.58
C LYS A 21 -7.66 4.81 1.62
N GLN A 22 -7.41 4.83 0.31
CA GLN A 22 -8.46 4.65 -0.69
C GLN A 22 -9.08 3.25 -0.61
N ALA A 23 -8.27 2.20 -0.48
CA ALA A 23 -8.73 0.83 -0.30
C ALA A 23 -9.56 0.65 0.98
N LEU A 24 -9.17 1.35 2.06
CA LEU A 24 -9.95 1.40 3.31
C LEU A 24 -11.29 2.10 3.12
N GLN A 25 -11.32 3.24 2.43
CA GLN A 25 -12.55 3.99 2.12
C GLN A 25 -13.50 3.20 1.22
N LEU A 26 -12.97 2.42 0.29
CA LEU A 26 -13.73 1.53 -0.58
C LEU A 26 -14.18 0.24 0.12
N GLY A 27 -13.77 0.00 1.36
CA GLY A 27 -14.11 -1.21 2.12
C GLY A 27 -13.43 -2.48 1.62
N LEU A 28 -12.35 -2.37 0.84
CA LEU A 28 -11.61 -3.50 0.25
C LEU A 28 -10.69 -4.17 1.26
N ILE A 29 -10.20 -3.40 2.22
CA ILE A 29 -9.44 -3.88 3.37
C ILE A 29 -10.17 -3.50 4.66
N PRO A 30 -10.20 -4.39 5.66
CA PRO A 30 -10.83 -4.06 6.94
C PRO A 30 -9.99 -3.07 7.74
N SER A 31 -8.66 -3.19 7.68
CA SER A 31 -7.71 -2.27 8.30
C SER A 31 -6.29 -2.48 7.76
N PHE A 32 -5.45 -1.46 7.88
CA PHE A 32 -4.01 -1.57 7.69
C PHE A 32 -3.28 -0.74 8.76
N THR A 33 -2.06 -1.13 9.08
CA THR A 33 -1.18 -0.45 10.02
C THR A 33 0.12 -0.09 9.31
N VAL A 34 0.58 1.15 9.50
CA VAL A 34 1.88 1.60 9.00
C VAL A 34 2.83 1.75 10.17
N ARG A 35 3.93 1.01 10.15
CA ARG A 35 5.05 1.19 11.07
C ARG A 35 6.10 2.07 10.42
N PHE A 36 6.38 3.19 11.07
CA PHE A 36 7.43 4.11 10.66
C PHE A 36 8.72 3.76 11.39
N PHE A 37 9.72 3.30 10.65
CA PHE A 37 11.11 3.20 11.13
C PHE A 37 11.90 4.41 10.62
N PRO A 38 13.02 4.75 11.28
CA PRO A 38 13.90 5.83 10.83
C PRO A 38 14.48 5.59 9.44
N ASP A 39 14.75 4.33 9.08
CA ASP A 39 15.30 3.96 7.77
C ASP A 39 14.24 3.49 6.77
N ASN A 40 13.13 2.90 7.21
CA ASN A 40 12.14 2.26 6.34
C ASN A 40 10.70 2.37 6.86
N ARG A 41 9.71 1.97 6.05
CA ARG A 41 8.32 1.81 6.51
C ARG A 41 7.87 0.39 6.29
N GLU A 42 7.14 -0.18 7.25
CA GLU A 42 6.51 -1.48 7.10
C GLU A 42 4.99 -1.31 7.10
N TYR A 43 4.31 -2.03 6.20
CA TYR A 43 2.86 -2.00 6.06
C TYR A 43 2.30 -3.35 6.49
N PHE A 44 1.45 -3.35 7.50
CA PHE A 44 0.74 -4.53 7.96
C PHE A 44 -0.70 -4.44 7.47
N ILE A 45 -1.10 -5.38 6.61
CA ILE A 45 -2.46 -5.46 6.11
C ILE A 45 -3.10 -6.69 6.72
N SER A 46 -4.24 -6.50 7.38
CA SER A 46 -5.01 -7.61 7.92
C SER A 46 -5.99 -8.08 6.85
N HIS A 47 -5.61 -9.08 6.06
CA HIS A 47 -6.51 -9.68 5.07
C HIS A 47 -6.59 -11.20 5.30
N ASP A 48 -7.80 -11.69 5.50
CA ASP A 48 -8.18 -13.12 5.48
C ASP A 48 -7.19 -14.09 6.16
N ASN A 49 -6.97 -13.93 7.47
CA ASN A 49 -6.08 -14.74 8.32
C ASN A 49 -4.56 -14.60 8.12
N LYS A 50 -4.08 -13.70 7.25
CA LYS A 50 -2.65 -13.40 7.15
C LYS A 50 -2.39 -11.93 7.49
N SER A 51 -1.57 -11.71 8.51
CA SER A 51 -0.98 -10.41 8.83
C SER A 51 0.50 -10.51 8.48
N GLU A 52 0.83 -10.26 7.22
CA GLU A 52 2.21 -10.21 6.75
C GLU A 52 2.69 -8.76 6.74
N ALA A 53 3.94 -8.56 7.17
CA ALA A 53 4.62 -7.29 7.06
C ALA A 53 5.07 -7.12 5.61
N LEU A 54 4.54 -6.12 4.92
CA LEU A 54 4.88 -5.80 3.55
C LEU A 54 5.80 -4.59 3.52
N THR A 55 6.75 -4.64 2.60
CA THR A 55 7.57 -3.48 2.22
C THR A 55 6.68 -2.40 1.55
N PRO A 56 7.12 -1.13 1.47
CA PRO A 56 6.36 -0.08 0.78
C PRO A 56 6.01 -0.43 -0.67
N GLU A 57 6.90 -1.18 -1.33
CA GLU A 57 6.74 -1.68 -2.70
C GLU A 57 5.66 -2.75 -2.81
N GLU A 58 5.72 -3.75 -1.94
CA GLU A 58 4.72 -4.83 -1.94
C GLU A 58 3.34 -4.31 -1.55
N ALA A 59 3.27 -3.43 -0.55
CA ALA A 59 2.03 -2.79 -0.16
C ALA A 59 1.46 -1.91 -1.28
N TYR A 60 2.30 -1.19 -2.03
CA TYR A 60 1.88 -0.44 -3.20
C TYR A 60 1.22 -1.35 -4.24
N LEU A 61 1.89 -2.43 -4.63
CA LEU A 61 1.36 -3.38 -5.61
C LEU A 61 0.07 -4.02 -5.13
N TYR A 62 -0.01 -4.35 -3.84
CA TYR A 62 -1.19 -4.95 -3.23
C TYR A 62 -2.39 -4.00 -3.25
N PHE A 63 -2.24 -2.77 -2.74
CA PHE A 63 -3.33 -1.79 -2.74
C PHE A 63 -3.75 -1.39 -4.14
N LYS A 64 -2.78 -1.22 -5.06
CA LYS A 64 -3.08 -0.92 -6.46
C LYS A 64 -3.95 -2.02 -7.07
N LYS A 65 -3.58 -3.29 -6.89
CA LYS A 65 -4.34 -4.44 -7.38
C LYS A 65 -5.75 -4.48 -6.80
N LEU A 66 -5.91 -4.24 -5.50
CA LEU A 66 -7.24 -4.18 -4.86
C LEU A 66 -8.11 -3.08 -5.47
N VAL A 67 -7.57 -1.86 -5.59
CA VAL A 67 -8.28 -0.72 -6.17
C VAL A 67 -8.65 -0.98 -7.63
N GLU A 68 -7.75 -1.57 -8.43
CA GLU A 68 -8.02 -1.94 -9.82
C GLU A 68 -9.10 -3.02 -9.93
N GLN A 69 -9.11 -4.00 -9.01
CA GLN A 69 -10.15 -5.03 -8.95
C GLN A 69 -11.51 -4.47 -8.53
N ALA A 70 -11.55 -3.43 -7.69
CA ALA A 70 -12.79 -2.80 -7.26
C ALA A 70 -13.44 -1.91 -8.33
N ASN A 71 -12.65 -1.44 -9.29
CA ASN A 71 -13.11 -0.58 -10.39
C ASN A 71 -13.51 -1.36 -11.66
N ASN A 72 -13.45 -2.71 -11.65
CA ASN A 72 -13.92 -3.59 -12.73
C ASN A 72 -15.22 -4.28 -12.33
#